data_AF-A0A9Q0Z499-F1
#
_entry.id   AF-A0A9Q0Z499-F1
#
_cell.length_a   1.000
_cell.length_b   1.000
_cell.length_c   1.000
_cell.angle_alpha   90.00
_cell.angle_beta   90.00
_cell.angle_gamma   90.00
#
_symmetry.space_group_name_H-M   'P 1'
#
loop_
_entity.id
_entity.type
_entity.pdbx_description
1 polymer ?
#
loop_
_entity_poly.entity_id
_entity_poly.type
_entity_poly.pdbx_seq_one_letter_code
_entity_poly.pdbx_strand_id
1 'polypeptide(L)'
;MGFHRSSIGRILDMYPCLLTSDPHLHLYPTFDFLLNEVEIPFLDISRSINRCPRLLVSSVSHQLRPAFVFLKELGFVGPRKLNHQTTLLLVYNVERSLMSKIEFLMGLGFEFAEVKNMVVRAPGILTLSVERNMEPKFEYFVREMKGDLAELKKFPQFFSFSLERKIKPRHRMLVEYGLKMPLSRMLKDNDGEFSARLFEMRLRMVEES
;
A
#
# COMPACT_ATOMS: atom_id res chain seq x y z
N MET A 1 6.51 -21.29 15.97
CA MET A 1 6.24 -20.04 15.22
C MET A 1 4.76 -19.58 15.26
N GLY A 2 3.93 -20.06 16.21
CA GLY A 2 2.59 -19.50 16.43
C GLY A 2 1.58 -19.65 15.27
N PHE A 3 1.73 -20.65 14.41
CA PHE A 3 0.79 -20.90 13.31
C PHE A 3 -0.39 -21.76 13.77
N HIS A 4 -1.61 -21.38 13.38
CA HIS A 4 -2.77 -22.22 13.51
C HIS A 4 -2.77 -23.32 12.43
N ARG A 5 -3.27 -24.53 12.74
CA ARG A 5 -3.26 -25.67 11.79
C ARG A 5 -3.96 -25.36 10.47
N SER A 6 -5.10 -24.64 10.50
CA SER A 6 -5.80 -24.25 9.27
C SER A 6 -5.00 -23.29 8.39
N SER A 7 -4.16 -22.45 8.99
CA SER A 7 -3.27 -21.55 8.24
C SER A 7 -2.19 -22.33 7.50
N ILE A 8 -1.63 -23.37 8.14
CA ILE A 8 -0.62 -24.24 7.54
C ILE A 8 -1.21 -24.99 6.34
N GLY A 9 -2.40 -25.58 6.50
CA GLY A 9 -3.09 -26.28 5.40
C GLY A 9 -3.24 -25.40 4.17
N ARG A 10 -3.80 -24.20 4.34
CA ARG A 10 -3.95 -23.22 3.24
C ARG A 10 -2.61 -22.86 2.58
N ILE A 11 -1.54 -22.70 3.36
CA ILE A 11 -0.21 -22.37 2.82
C ILE A 11 0.33 -23.50 1.96
N LEU A 12 0.18 -24.75 2.42
CA LEU A 12 0.61 -25.93 1.68
C LEU A 12 -0.24 -26.15 0.42
N ASP A 13 -1.54 -25.84 0.46
CA ASP A 13 -2.40 -25.86 -0.73
C ASP A 13 -1.96 -24.82 -1.77
N MET A 14 -1.56 -23.62 -1.33
CA MET A 14 -1.05 -22.57 -2.21
C MET A 14 0.35 -22.86 -2.76
N TYR A 15 1.18 -23.55 -1.98
CA TYR A 15 2.57 -23.86 -2.31
C TYR A 15 2.90 -25.33 -1.99
N PRO A 16 2.41 -26.28 -2.81
CA PRO A 16 2.63 -27.71 -2.55
C PRO A 16 4.10 -28.12 -2.53
N CYS A 17 4.98 -27.35 -3.19
CA CYS A 17 6.43 -27.55 -3.16
C CYS A 17 7.02 -27.49 -1.75
N LEU A 18 6.34 -26.86 -0.78
CA LEU A 18 6.78 -26.82 0.61
C LEU A 18 6.71 -28.20 1.29
N LEU A 19 5.94 -29.15 0.74
CA LEU A 19 5.88 -30.53 1.24
C LEU A 19 7.16 -31.32 0.93
N THR A 20 7.87 -30.94 -0.12
CA THR A 20 9.09 -31.62 -0.60
C THR A 20 10.35 -30.78 -0.48
N SER A 21 10.23 -29.50 -0.10
CA SER A 21 11.36 -28.60 0.08
C SER A 21 12.17 -28.95 1.33
N ASP A 22 13.50 -28.92 1.24
CA ASP A 22 14.37 -29.00 2.41
C ASP A 22 14.18 -27.75 3.29
N PRO A 23 13.69 -27.91 4.54
CA PRO A 23 13.50 -26.80 5.46
C PRO A 23 14.79 -26.03 5.78
N HIS A 24 15.94 -26.70 5.79
CA HIS A 24 17.23 -26.08 6.09
C HIS A 24 17.71 -25.16 4.98
N LEU A 25 17.35 -25.47 3.73
CA LEU A 25 17.75 -24.69 2.56
C LEU A 25 16.76 -23.58 2.21
N HIS A 26 15.48 -23.74 2.54
CA HIS A 26 14.42 -22.83 2.05
C HIS A 26 13.63 -22.13 3.15
N LEU A 27 13.26 -22.85 4.23
CA LEU A 27 12.40 -22.30 5.27
C LEU A 27 13.20 -21.55 6.34
N TYR A 28 14.19 -22.19 6.94
CA TYR A 28 14.98 -21.60 8.02
C TYR A 28 15.72 -20.33 7.60
N PRO A 29 16.34 -20.23 6.40
CA PRO A 29 16.94 -18.98 5.95
C PRO A 29 15.93 -17.84 5.84
N THR A 30 14.69 -18.14 5.42
CA THR A 30 13.62 -17.13 5.35
C THR A 30 13.22 -16.63 6.73
N PHE A 31 13.09 -17.52 7.71
CA PHE A 31 12.77 -17.13 9.08
C PHE A 31 13.90 -16.38 9.77
N ASP A 32 15.14 -16.85 9.59
CA ASP A 32 16.35 -16.17 10.07
C ASP A 32 16.45 -14.75 9.50
N PHE A 33 16.28 -14.61 8.18
CA PHE A 33 16.24 -13.31 7.51
C PHE A 33 15.16 -12.37 8.11
N LEU A 34 13.93 -12.85 8.29
CA LEU A 34 12.84 -12.03 8.83
C LEU A 34 13.06 -11.65 10.30
N LEU A 35 13.60 -12.55 11.11
CA LEU A 35 13.83 -12.34 12.54
C LEU A 35 15.05 -11.47 12.82
N ASN A 36 16.16 -11.74 12.13
CA ASN A 36 17.48 -11.21 12.49
C ASN A 36 17.94 -10.08 11.58
N GLU A 37 17.55 -10.06 10.30
CA GLU A 37 17.93 -8.97 9.39
C GLU A 37 16.85 -7.90 9.25
N VAL A 38 15.59 -8.32 9.06
CA VAL A 38 14.44 -7.41 8.95
C VAL A 38 13.93 -6.98 10.34
N GLU A 39 14.28 -7.75 11.38
CA GLU A 39 13.90 -7.52 12.77
C GLU A 39 12.39 -7.51 13.01
N ILE A 40 11.67 -8.42 12.33
CA ILE A 40 10.25 -8.64 12.59
C ILE A 40 10.11 -9.35 13.95
N PRO A 41 9.31 -8.82 14.90
CA PRO A 41 9.10 -9.48 16.18
C PRO A 41 8.60 -10.91 15.99
N PHE A 42 9.08 -11.84 16.82
CA PHE A 42 8.72 -13.26 16.71
C PHE A 42 7.19 -13.51 16.66
N LEU A 43 6.43 -12.77 17.47
CA LEU A 43 4.96 -12.85 17.52
C LEU A 43 4.26 -12.40 16.23
N ASP A 44 4.96 -11.64 15.39
CA ASP A 44 4.48 -11.03 14.14
C ASP A 44 4.93 -11.80 12.89
N ILE A 45 5.80 -12.81 13.03
CA ILE A 45 6.23 -13.69 11.93
C ILE A 45 5.04 -14.43 11.33
N SER A 46 4.20 -15.06 12.17
CA SER A 46 3.04 -15.80 11.66
C SER A 46 2.06 -14.90 10.90
N ARG A 47 1.89 -13.65 11.36
CA ARG A 47 1.07 -12.63 10.69
C ARG A 47 1.66 -12.25 9.33
N SER A 48 2.97 -12.08 9.25
CA SER A 48 3.69 -11.79 8.01
C SER A 48 3.51 -12.90 6.97
N ILE A 49 3.76 -14.15 7.38
CA ILE A 49 3.62 -15.32 6.52
C ILE A 49 2.16 -15.56 6.11
N ASN A 50 1.21 -15.41 7.03
CA ASN A 50 -0.21 -15.57 6.69
C ASN A 50 -0.69 -14.54 5.67
N ARG A 51 -0.22 -13.29 5.80
CA ARG A 51 -0.52 -12.22 4.86
C ARG A 51 0.14 -12.45 3.49
N CYS A 52 1.38 -12.94 3.46
CA CYS A 52 2.10 -13.21 2.23
C CYS A 52 2.88 -14.52 2.31
N PRO A 53 2.25 -15.68 2.03
CA PRO A 53 2.96 -16.95 2.14
C PRO A 53 4.05 -17.13 1.08
N ARG A 54 4.01 -16.31 0.01
CA ARG A 54 5.08 -16.22 -0.99
C ARG A 54 6.46 -15.92 -0.39
N LEU A 55 6.52 -15.33 0.81
CA LEU A 55 7.76 -15.15 1.55
C LEU A 55 8.52 -16.48 1.72
N LEU A 56 7.82 -17.59 1.99
CA LEU A 56 8.44 -18.89 2.25
C LEU A 56 9.06 -19.56 1.02
N VAL A 57 8.63 -19.17 -0.17
CA VAL A 57 9.09 -19.75 -1.45
C VAL A 57 9.95 -18.77 -2.24
N SER A 58 10.23 -17.59 -1.69
CA SER A 58 11.07 -16.59 -2.34
C SER A 58 12.52 -16.76 -1.92
N SER A 59 13.45 -16.65 -2.87
CA SER A 59 14.89 -16.72 -2.55
C SER A 59 15.30 -15.55 -1.64
N VAL A 60 15.90 -15.86 -0.50
CA VAL A 60 16.44 -14.84 0.41
C VAL A 60 17.50 -14.00 -0.31
N SER A 61 18.45 -14.64 -0.99
CA SER A 61 19.58 -13.96 -1.63
C SER A 61 19.21 -13.18 -2.89
N HIS A 62 18.31 -13.71 -3.73
CA HIS A 62 18.02 -13.11 -5.04
C HIS A 62 16.73 -12.27 -5.07
N GLN A 63 15.86 -12.39 -4.07
CA GLN A 63 14.57 -11.68 -4.04
C GLN A 63 14.40 -10.87 -2.75
N LEU A 64 14.40 -11.51 -1.58
CA LEU A 64 14.01 -10.83 -0.34
C LEU A 64 15.05 -9.80 0.12
N ARG A 65 16.34 -10.16 0.11
CA ARG A 65 17.42 -9.28 0.57
C ARG A 65 17.65 -8.09 -0.37
N PRO A 66 17.68 -8.23 -1.71
CA PRO A 66 17.73 -7.07 -2.61
C PRO A 66 16.57 -6.10 -2.41
N ALA A 67 15.33 -6.63 -2.28
CA ALA A 67 14.16 -5.80 -1.99
C ALA A 67 14.28 -5.08 -0.63
N PHE A 68 14.81 -5.76 0.40
CA PHE A 68 15.02 -5.15 1.71
C PHE A 68 16.04 -4.01 1.67
N VAL A 69 17.18 -4.19 0.99
CA VAL A 69 18.20 -3.13 0.83
C VAL A 69 17.58 -1.91 0.17
N PHE A 70 16.88 -2.11 -0.95
CA PHE A 70 16.20 -1.04 -1.66
C PHE A 70 15.14 -0.32 -0.79
N LEU A 71 14.34 -1.06 -0.02
CA LEU A 71 13.35 -0.46 0.88
C LEU A 71 14.03 0.36 2.00
N LYS A 72 15.18 -0.09 2.53
CA LYS A 72 15.95 0.74 3.48
C LYS A 72 16.42 2.04 2.84
N GLU A 73 16.92 2.00 1.61
CA GLU A 73 17.35 3.19 0.85
C GLU A 73 16.18 4.16 0.56
N LEU A 74 14.97 3.63 0.35
CA LEU A 74 13.74 4.42 0.24
C LEU A 74 13.29 5.07 1.57
N GLY A 75 13.87 4.66 2.71
CA GLY A 75 13.60 5.26 4.02
C GLY A 75 12.76 4.41 4.97
N PHE A 76 12.60 3.10 4.70
CA PHE A 76 11.99 2.16 5.64
C PHE A 76 12.97 1.79 6.76
N VAL A 77 13.26 2.76 7.64
CA VAL A 77 14.23 2.65 8.74
C VAL A 77 13.66 3.25 10.05
N GLY A 78 14.30 2.92 11.18
CA GLY A 78 13.94 3.46 12.49
C GLY A 78 12.45 3.21 12.83
N PRO A 79 11.68 4.25 13.25
CA PRO A 79 10.25 4.11 13.55
C PRO A 79 9.37 3.72 12.36
N ARG A 80 9.90 3.83 11.13
CA ARG A 80 9.21 3.50 9.88
C ARG A 80 9.78 2.23 9.23
N LYS A 81 10.57 1.44 9.96
CA LYS A 81 11.09 0.15 9.48
C LYS A 81 9.97 -0.82 9.10
N LEU A 82 10.33 -1.82 8.31
CA LEU A 82 9.37 -2.85 7.90
C LEU A 82 8.77 -3.54 9.12
N ASN A 83 7.48 -3.84 9.04
CA ASN A 83 6.74 -4.58 10.06
C ASN A 83 5.87 -5.63 9.36
N HIS A 84 5.11 -6.42 10.14
CA HIS A 84 4.30 -7.51 9.59
C HIS A 84 3.29 -7.08 8.51
N GLN A 85 2.93 -5.80 8.46
CA GLN A 85 2.01 -5.27 7.45
C GLN A 85 2.70 -4.98 6.11
N THR A 86 4.01 -4.72 6.12
CA THR A 86 4.79 -4.30 4.96
C THR A 86 5.78 -5.36 4.47
N THR A 87 5.95 -6.48 5.18
CA THR A 87 6.83 -7.60 4.76
C THR A 87 6.49 -8.14 3.37
N LEU A 88 5.25 -8.02 2.92
CA LEU A 88 4.85 -8.38 1.56
C LEU A 88 5.62 -7.61 0.47
N LEU A 89 6.19 -6.43 0.77
CA LEU A 89 6.99 -5.67 -0.19
C LEU A 89 8.29 -6.40 -0.57
N LEU A 90 8.78 -7.30 0.29
CA LEU A 90 10.01 -8.06 0.08
C LEU A 90 9.92 -9.05 -1.10
N VAL A 91 8.71 -9.49 -1.47
CA VAL A 91 8.50 -10.43 -2.58
C VAL A 91 8.36 -9.74 -3.94
N TYR A 92 8.42 -8.40 -3.99
CA TYR A 92 8.37 -7.65 -5.24
C TYR A 92 9.78 -7.43 -5.78
N ASN A 93 9.96 -7.69 -7.07
CA ASN A 93 11.22 -7.41 -7.74
C ASN A 93 11.49 -5.90 -7.76
N VAL A 94 12.73 -5.50 -7.48
CA VAL A 94 13.12 -4.08 -7.36
C VAL A 94 12.93 -3.36 -8.70
N GLU A 95 13.61 -3.82 -9.75
CA GLU A 95 13.62 -3.17 -11.07
C GLU A 95 12.25 -3.22 -11.75
N ARG A 96 11.67 -4.42 -11.86
CA ARG A 96 10.44 -4.65 -12.62
C ARG A 96 9.20 -4.16 -11.89
N SER A 97 9.24 -4.10 -10.55
CA SER A 97 8.06 -3.75 -9.77
C SER A 97 8.24 -2.50 -8.95
N LEU A 98 9.15 -2.45 -7.97
CA LEU A 98 9.15 -1.32 -7.03
C LEU A 98 9.58 -0.02 -7.72
N MET A 99 10.64 -0.06 -8.53
CA MET A 99 11.16 1.09 -9.28
C MET A 99 10.13 1.67 -10.24
N SER A 100 9.37 0.84 -10.97
CA SER A 100 8.34 1.36 -11.87
C SER A 100 7.26 2.20 -11.17
N LYS A 101 6.99 1.99 -9.88
CA LYS A 101 6.05 2.85 -9.11
C LYS A 101 6.73 4.15 -8.69
N ILE A 102 8.01 4.09 -8.36
CA ILE A 102 8.82 5.29 -8.04
C ILE A 102 8.93 6.18 -9.28
N GLU A 103 9.33 5.61 -10.41
CA GLU A 103 9.46 6.30 -11.70
C GLU A 103 8.13 6.88 -12.16
N PHE A 104 7.04 6.11 -12.03
CA PHE A 104 5.70 6.63 -12.32
C PHE A 104 5.37 7.86 -11.48
N LEU A 105 5.54 7.78 -10.15
CA LEU A 105 5.26 8.91 -9.26
C LEU A 105 6.15 10.13 -9.59
N MET A 106 7.43 9.92 -9.89
CA MET A 106 8.31 10.99 -10.34
C MET A 106 7.85 11.59 -11.67
N GLY A 107 7.38 10.75 -12.60
CA GLY A 107 6.80 11.17 -13.88
C GLY A 107 5.52 11.99 -13.74
N LEU A 108 4.84 11.94 -12.59
CA LEU A 108 3.71 12.83 -12.28
C LEU A 108 4.15 14.25 -11.88
N GLY A 109 5.46 14.48 -11.66
CA GLY A 109 6.03 15.75 -11.25
C GLY A 109 6.49 15.82 -9.79
N PHE A 110 6.52 14.69 -9.06
CA PHE A 110 7.06 14.65 -7.69
C PHE A 110 8.58 14.49 -7.70
N GLU A 111 9.26 15.21 -6.80
CA GLU A 111 10.69 14.98 -6.57
C GLU A 111 10.92 13.65 -5.83
N PHE A 112 12.09 13.04 -6.04
CA PHE A 112 12.43 11.75 -5.42
C PHE A 112 12.30 11.78 -3.88
N ALA A 113 12.69 12.88 -3.23
CA ALA A 113 12.55 13.04 -1.78
C ALA A 113 11.07 13.05 -1.33
N GLU A 114 10.18 13.65 -2.14
CA GLU A 114 8.74 13.64 -1.89
C GLU A 114 8.16 12.25 -2.08
N VAL A 115 8.55 11.54 -3.14
CA VAL A 115 8.14 10.16 -3.40
C VAL A 115 8.56 9.25 -2.24
N LYS A 116 9.81 9.35 -1.76
CA LYS A 116 10.28 8.62 -0.57
C LYS A 116 9.38 8.85 0.63
N ASN A 117 9.05 10.12 0.93
CA ASN A 117 8.16 10.45 2.03
C ASN A 117 6.75 9.84 1.84
N MET A 118 6.20 9.94 0.62
CA MET A 118 4.89 9.37 0.29
C MET A 118 4.85 7.85 0.48
N VAL A 119 5.82 7.12 -0.04
CA VAL A 119 5.83 5.65 0.03
C VAL A 119 6.08 5.13 1.45
N VAL A 120 6.90 5.83 2.26
CA VAL A 120 7.09 5.46 3.67
C VAL A 120 5.82 5.70 4.49
N ARG A 121 5.07 6.76 4.19
CA ARG A 121 3.77 7.07 4.85
C ARG A 121 2.62 6.20 4.35
N ALA A 122 2.68 5.72 3.11
CA ALA A 122 1.66 4.88 2.50
C ALA A 122 2.30 3.73 1.69
N PRO A 123 2.88 2.72 2.37
CA PRO A 123 3.64 1.66 1.71
C PRO A 123 2.81 0.83 0.72
N GLY A 124 1.48 0.76 0.94
CA GLY A 124 0.55 0.07 0.07
C GLY A 124 0.52 0.58 -1.38
N ILE A 125 1.02 1.78 -1.66
CA ILE A 125 1.07 2.30 -3.03
C ILE A 125 2.02 1.45 -3.90
N LEU A 126 3.10 0.93 -3.31
CA LEU A 126 4.08 0.09 -4.01
C LEU A 126 3.49 -1.27 -4.44
N THR A 127 2.30 -1.63 -3.95
CA THR A 127 1.61 -2.87 -4.28
C THR A 127 0.59 -2.70 -5.42
N LEU A 128 0.35 -1.47 -5.86
CA LEU A 128 -0.65 -1.15 -6.87
C LEU A 128 -0.07 -1.30 -8.28
N SER A 129 -0.94 -1.63 -9.23
CA SER A 129 -0.59 -1.60 -10.65
C SER A 129 -0.58 -0.14 -11.12
N VAL A 130 0.46 0.24 -11.85
CA VAL A 130 0.52 1.58 -12.47
C VAL A 130 -0.64 1.72 -13.47
N GLU A 131 -0.65 0.89 -14.51
CA GLU A 131 -1.62 0.93 -15.62
C GLU A 131 -3.08 0.72 -15.16
N ARG A 132 -3.33 -0.28 -14.30
CA ARG A 132 -4.71 -0.67 -13.93
C ARG A 132 -5.26 0.07 -12.71
N ASN A 133 -4.45 0.88 -12.03
CA ASN A 133 -4.88 1.49 -10.78
C ASN A 133 -4.38 2.93 -10.62
N MET A 134 -3.06 3.16 -10.63
CA MET A 134 -2.53 4.48 -10.31
C MET A 134 -2.83 5.49 -11.42
N GLU A 135 -2.58 5.11 -12.68
CA GLU A 135 -2.75 5.97 -13.84
C GLU A 135 -4.21 6.39 -14.08
N PRO A 136 -5.22 5.50 -14.11
CA PRO A 136 -6.62 5.91 -14.28
C PRO A 136 -7.13 6.82 -13.15
N LYS A 137 -6.62 6.63 -11.92
CA LYS A 137 -6.97 7.48 -10.77
C LYS A 137 -6.32 8.84 -10.86
N PHE A 138 -5.07 8.90 -11.29
CA PHE A 138 -4.36 10.15 -11.51
C PHE A 138 -4.99 10.95 -12.66
N GLU A 139 -5.32 10.29 -13.76
CA GLU A 139 -5.99 10.92 -14.90
C GLU A 139 -7.32 11.55 -14.47
N TYR A 140 -8.16 10.81 -13.74
CA TYR A 140 -9.40 11.35 -13.20
C TYR A 140 -9.17 12.54 -12.25
N PHE A 141 -8.17 12.43 -11.37
CA PHE A 141 -7.82 13.50 -10.43
C PHE A 141 -7.45 14.80 -11.13
N VAL A 142 -6.63 14.74 -12.18
CA VAL A 142 -6.18 15.94 -12.90
C VAL A 142 -7.25 16.44 -13.87
N ARG A 143 -7.86 15.56 -14.66
CA ARG A 143 -8.78 15.95 -15.74
C ARG A 143 -10.17 16.33 -15.24
N GLU A 144 -10.72 15.55 -14.31
CA GLU A 144 -12.10 15.70 -13.86
C GLU A 144 -12.17 16.47 -12.54
N MET A 145 -11.34 16.12 -11.55
CA MET A 145 -11.36 16.79 -10.24
C MET A 145 -10.60 18.12 -10.23
N LYS A 146 -9.78 18.40 -11.26
CA LYS A 146 -8.89 19.56 -11.35
C LYS A 146 -8.01 19.70 -10.09
N GLY A 147 -7.56 18.57 -9.55
CA GLY A 147 -6.86 18.51 -8.28
C GLY A 147 -5.39 18.93 -8.37
N ASP A 148 -4.85 19.37 -7.22
CA ASP A 148 -3.46 19.80 -7.07
C ASP A 148 -2.56 18.62 -6.64
N LEU A 149 -1.38 18.48 -7.25
CA LEU A 149 -0.37 17.50 -6.86
C LEU A 149 0.00 17.60 -5.37
N ALA A 150 -0.04 18.80 -4.79
CA ALA A 150 0.20 18.99 -3.36
C ALA A 150 -0.81 18.22 -2.49
N GLU A 151 -2.05 18.01 -2.94
CA GLU A 151 -3.04 17.19 -2.23
C GLU A 151 -2.68 15.71 -2.29
N LEU A 152 -2.24 15.21 -3.44
CA LEU A 152 -1.77 13.82 -3.58
C LEU A 152 -0.52 13.57 -2.73
N LYS A 153 0.43 14.52 -2.70
CA LYS A 153 1.60 14.46 -1.82
C LYS A 153 1.20 14.37 -0.35
N LYS A 154 0.22 15.16 0.08
CA LYS A 154 -0.30 15.15 1.46
C LYS A 154 -1.11 13.90 1.77
N PHE A 155 -1.79 13.32 0.78
CA PHE A 155 -2.68 12.17 0.94
C PHE A 155 -2.44 11.08 -0.13
N PRO A 156 -1.28 10.40 -0.07
CA PRO A 156 -0.90 9.43 -1.09
C PRO A 156 -1.79 8.17 -1.06
N GLN A 157 -2.50 7.93 0.05
CA GLN A 157 -3.52 6.88 0.17
C GLN A 157 -4.69 7.05 -0.82
N PHE A 158 -4.82 8.19 -1.50
CA PHE A 158 -5.76 8.39 -2.61
C PHE A 158 -5.78 7.19 -3.57
N PHE A 159 -4.60 6.69 -3.96
CA PHE A 159 -4.47 5.55 -4.88
C PHE A 159 -5.01 4.23 -4.30
N SER A 160 -5.21 4.12 -2.99
CA SER A 160 -5.77 2.91 -2.37
C SER A 160 -7.30 2.85 -2.42
N PHE A 161 -8.00 3.97 -2.70
CA PHE A 161 -9.46 3.98 -2.78
C PHE A 161 -9.97 3.56 -4.16
N SER A 162 -11.14 2.92 -4.21
CA SER A 162 -11.75 2.52 -5.48
C SER A 162 -12.16 3.74 -6.30
N LEU A 163 -11.72 3.79 -7.57
CA LEU A 163 -12.08 4.86 -8.49
C LEU A 163 -13.60 4.90 -8.71
N GLU A 164 -14.19 3.77 -9.12
CA GLU A 164 -15.61 3.68 -9.47
C GLU A 164 -16.54 3.66 -8.25
N ARG A 165 -16.12 3.02 -7.15
CA ARG A 165 -17.01 2.83 -5.98
C ARG A 165 -16.91 3.94 -4.94
N LYS A 166 -15.82 4.73 -4.91
CA LYS A 166 -15.62 5.73 -3.86
C LYS A 166 -15.22 7.11 -4.39
N ILE A 167 -14.20 7.20 -5.24
CA ILE A 167 -13.66 8.49 -5.70
C ILE A 167 -14.68 9.21 -6.59
N LYS A 168 -15.13 8.57 -7.68
CA LYS A 168 -16.08 9.18 -8.63
C LYS A 168 -17.43 9.53 -8.00
N PRO A 169 -18.10 8.64 -7.23
CA PRO A 169 -19.39 8.96 -6.64
C PRO A 169 -19.31 10.15 -5.69
N ARG A 170 -18.33 10.16 -4.78
CA ARG A 170 -18.18 11.24 -3.81
C ARG A 170 -17.79 12.57 -4.46
N HIS A 171 -16.91 12.54 -5.46
CA HIS A 171 -16.58 13.74 -6.22
C HIS A 171 -17.82 14.32 -6.93
N ARG A 172 -18.62 13.50 -7.61
CA ARG A 172 -19.86 13.94 -8.29
C ARG A 172 -20.85 14.58 -7.33
N MET A 173 -21.07 13.98 -6.16
CA MET A 173 -21.94 14.56 -5.13
C MET A 173 -21.45 15.93 -4.66
N LEU A 174 -20.14 16.10 -4.47
CA LEU A 174 -19.57 17.40 -4.10
C LEU A 174 -19.79 18.45 -5.20
N VAL A 175 -19.58 18.08 -6.46
CA VAL A 175 -19.81 18.97 -7.60
C VAL A 175 -21.29 19.36 -7.71
N GLU A 176 -22.22 18.41 -7.57
CA GLU A 176 -23.66 18.64 -7.62
C GLU A 176 -24.11 19.67 -6.57
N TYR A 177 -23.53 19.62 -5.37
CA TYR A 177 -23.83 20.57 -4.30
C TYR A 177 -22.92 21.82 -4.29
N GLY A 178 -22.02 21.98 -5.26
CA GLY A 178 -21.09 23.11 -5.32
C GLY A 178 -20.07 23.13 -4.16
N LEU A 179 -19.82 21.99 -3.53
CA LEU A 179 -18.97 21.83 -2.35
C LEU A 179 -17.54 21.43 -2.71
N LYS A 180 -16.59 21.79 -1.85
CA LYS A 180 -15.20 21.32 -1.90
C LYS A 180 -14.75 20.84 -0.54
N MET A 181 -13.95 19.78 -0.50
CA MET A 181 -13.30 19.29 0.72
C MET A 181 -11.98 18.59 0.41
N PRO A 182 -11.02 18.55 1.35
CA PRO A 182 -9.76 17.85 1.14
C PRO A 182 -9.96 16.35 0.87
N LEU A 183 -9.13 15.76 0.00
CA LEU A 183 -9.19 14.33 -0.34
C LEU A 183 -9.26 13.40 0.87
N SER A 184 -8.48 13.73 1.91
CA SER A 184 -8.43 12.94 3.14
C SER A 184 -9.78 12.88 3.85
N ARG A 185 -10.54 13.98 3.90
CA ARG A 185 -11.91 14.00 4.44
C ARG A 185 -12.89 13.33 3.50
N MET A 186 -12.76 13.59 2.20
CA MET A 186 -13.62 12.97 1.18
C MET A 186 -13.54 11.44 1.21
N LEU A 187 -12.37 10.85 1.46
CA LEU A 187 -12.13 9.43 1.20
C LEU A 187 -11.90 8.58 2.45
N LYS A 188 -11.42 9.12 3.57
CA LYS A 188 -11.23 8.32 4.79
C LYS A 188 -12.56 7.96 5.46
N ASP A 189 -13.49 8.91 5.49
CA ASP A 189 -14.79 8.76 6.12
C ASP A 189 -15.52 7.52 5.54
N ASN A 190 -16.23 6.78 6.40
CA ASN A 190 -17.17 5.76 5.95
C ASN A 190 -18.38 6.41 5.25
N ASP A 191 -19.29 5.64 4.67
CA ASP A 191 -20.38 6.21 3.87
C ASP A 191 -21.38 7.01 4.71
N GLY A 192 -21.63 6.59 5.95
CA GLY A 192 -22.48 7.32 6.89
C GLY A 192 -21.87 8.65 7.33
N GLU A 193 -20.59 8.63 7.73
CA GLU A 193 -19.84 9.84 8.10
C GLU A 193 -19.77 10.85 6.95
N PHE A 194 -19.48 10.37 5.74
CA PHE A 194 -19.44 11.23 4.55
C PHE A 194 -20.81 11.85 4.27
N SER A 195 -21.88 11.05 4.34
CA SER A 195 -23.24 11.52 4.06
C SER A 195 -23.72 12.54 5.10
N ALA A 196 -23.48 12.28 6.39
CA ALA A 196 -23.80 13.21 7.47
C ALA A 196 -23.08 14.55 7.27
N ARG A 197 -21.78 14.51 6.96
CA ARG A 197 -20.99 15.71 6.69
C ARG A 197 -21.47 16.48 5.47
N LEU A 198 -21.82 15.77 4.40
CA LEU A 198 -22.34 16.39 3.19
C LEU A 198 -23.67 17.13 3.47
N PHE A 199 -24.54 16.52 4.27
CA PHE A 199 -25.79 17.13 4.71
C PHE A 199 -25.54 18.38 5.58
N GLU A 200 -24.64 18.29 6.56
CA GLU A 200 -24.26 19.44 7.39
C GLU A 200 -23.70 20.60 6.57
N MET A 201 -22.81 20.32 5.61
CA MET A 201 -22.23 21.36 4.75
C MET A 201 -23.30 22.01 3.86
N ARG A 202 -24.25 21.22 3.36
CA ARG A 202 -25.36 21.71 2.54
C ARG A 202 -26.31 22.61 3.33
N LEU A 203 -26.64 22.25 4.58
CA LEU A 203 -27.49 23.08 5.44
C LEU A 203 -26.87 24.45 5.69
N ARG A 204 -25.57 24.50 6.01
CA ARG A 204 -24.87 25.78 6.25
C ARG A 204 -24.90 26.70 5.03
N MET A 205 -24.77 26.15 3.82
CA MET A 205 -24.89 26.97 2.60
C MET A 205 -26.28 27.59 2.44
N VAL A 206 -27.34 26.87 2.83
CA VAL A 206 -28.72 27.39 2.75
C VAL A 206 -28.97 28.45 3.83
N GLU A 207 -28.36 28.32 5.00
CA GLU A 207 -28.46 29.31 6.09
C GLU A 207 -27.67 30.60 5.80
N GLU A 208 -26.63 30.52 4.96
CA GLU A 208 -25.74 31.63 4.60
C GLU A 208 -26.11 32.31 3.25
N SER A 209 -27.12 31.82 2.52
CA SER A 209 -27.61 32.35 1.23
C SER A 209 -28.84 33.22 1.38
#